data_AF-A0A1Q7L179-F1
#
_entry.id   AF-A0A1Q7L179-F1
#
_cell.length_a   1.000
_cell.length_b   1.000
_cell.length_c   1.000
_cell.angle_alpha   90.00
_cell.angle_beta   90.00
_cell.angle_gamma   90.00
#
_symmetry.space_group_name_H-M   'P 1'
#
loop_
_entity.id
_entity.type
_entity.pdbx_description
1 polymer ?
#
loop_
_entity_poly.entity_id
_entity_poly.type
_entity_poly.pdbx_seq_one_letter_code
_entity_poly.pdbx_strand_id
1 'polypeptide(L)'
;MFGYVQLSRGRKLRIERIGAHKEDGHVDNILAFWVSTRPRIRGTVITGWYKEAVVYRSPQDPPANSNRKYKGEVCRFFVKAKAKNCRCLPVLQRDFVIPRGKCGIGQTNVWYADKEKQGRFRKKAIKYVTEGLHQYPT
;
A
#
# COMPACT_ATOMS: atom_id res chain seq x y z
N MET A 1 12.41 3.48 1.12
CA MET A 1 11.30 3.90 0.24
C MET A 1 10.16 4.41 1.10
N PHE A 2 9.39 5.37 0.59
CA PHE A 2 8.33 6.07 1.32
C PHE A 2 7.04 6.09 0.50
N GLY A 3 5.93 5.76 1.14
CA GLY A 3 4.60 5.69 0.56
C GLY A 3 3.64 6.69 1.20
N TYR A 4 2.86 7.37 0.37
CA TYR A 4 1.89 8.36 0.79
C TYR A 4 0.50 8.00 0.29
N VAL A 5 -0.53 8.33 1.08
CA VAL A 5 -1.92 8.23 0.68
C VAL A 5 -2.66 9.47 1.17
N GLN A 6 -3.44 10.09 0.28
CA GLN A 6 -4.31 11.18 0.67
C GLN A 6 -5.51 10.61 1.44
N LEU A 7 -5.63 11.00 2.71
CA LEU A 7 -6.81 10.72 3.53
C LEU A 7 -7.78 11.91 3.46
N SER A 8 -9.06 11.65 3.74
CA SER A 8 -10.01 12.73 4.01
C SER A 8 -9.51 13.58 5.17
N ARG A 9 -9.79 14.89 5.13
CA ARG A 9 -9.30 15.88 6.10
C ARG A 9 -9.50 15.41 7.54
N GLY A 10 -8.46 15.53 8.37
CA GLY A 10 -8.47 15.16 9.79
C GLY A 10 -8.43 13.66 10.09
N ARG A 11 -8.46 12.77 9.08
CA ARG A 11 -8.41 11.32 9.33
C ARG A 11 -6.99 10.81 9.50
N LYS A 12 -6.87 9.77 10.34
CA LYS A 12 -5.67 8.96 10.57
C LYS A 12 -5.86 7.56 9.98
N LEU A 13 -4.76 6.84 9.74
CA LEU A 13 -4.84 5.41 9.41
C LEU A 13 -5.32 4.64 10.64
N ARG A 14 -6.22 3.68 10.40
CA ARG A 14 -6.77 2.76 11.39
C ARG A 14 -5.89 1.53 11.50
N ILE A 15 -4.66 1.72 11.95
CA ILE A 15 -3.65 0.65 12.03
C ILE A 15 -4.04 -0.47 13.00
N GLU A 16 -5.01 -0.23 13.88
CA GLU A 16 -5.58 -1.28 14.71
C GLU A 16 -6.26 -2.40 13.91
N ARG A 17 -6.67 -2.11 12.66
CA ARG A 17 -7.27 -3.11 11.75
C ARG A 17 -6.26 -4.07 11.14
N ILE A 18 -4.96 -3.80 11.34
CA ILE A 18 -3.85 -4.58 10.78
C ILE A 18 -2.88 -5.04 11.88
N GLY A 19 -3.34 -5.09 13.13
CA GLY A 19 -2.62 -5.76 14.21
C GLY A 19 -1.99 -4.86 15.27
N ALA A 20 -2.14 -3.53 15.18
CA ALA A 20 -1.68 -2.61 16.23
C ALA A 20 -2.72 -2.44 17.36
N HIS A 21 -2.31 -1.95 18.52
CA HIS A 21 -3.21 -1.39 19.52
C HIS A 21 -3.73 -0.01 19.08
N LYS A 22 -4.84 0.44 19.68
CA LYS A 22 -5.46 1.74 19.38
C LYS A 22 -4.55 2.92 19.72
N GLU A 23 -3.71 2.78 20.73
CA GLU A 23 -2.78 3.82 21.18
C GLU A 23 -1.46 3.82 20.41
N ASP A 24 -1.16 2.77 19.65
CA ASP A 24 0.08 2.69 18.90
C ASP A 24 0.16 3.75 17.81
N GLY A 25 1.35 4.33 17.66
CA GLY A 25 1.66 5.27 16.59
C GLY A 25 1.98 4.60 15.24
N HIS A 26 2.35 3.32 15.27
CA HIS A 26 2.72 2.55 14.08
C HIS A 26 2.54 1.05 14.29
N VAL A 27 2.63 0.29 13.19
CA VAL A 27 2.68 -1.17 13.18
C VAL A 27 3.73 -1.64 12.19
N ASP A 28 4.50 -2.64 12.58
CA ASP A 28 5.58 -3.21 11.79
C ASP A 28 5.15 -4.45 11.01
N ASN A 29 6.03 -4.88 10.12
CA ASN A 29 5.90 -6.14 9.37
C ASN A 29 4.60 -6.26 8.54
N ILE A 30 4.18 -5.16 7.91
CA ILE A 30 2.98 -5.13 7.07
C ILE A 30 3.35 -5.34 5.59
N LEU A 31 2.54 -6.13 4.88
CA LEU A 31 2.52 -6.14 3.42
C LEU A 31 1.56 -5.05 2.91
N ALA A 32 2.12 -3.97 2.38
CA ALA A 32 1.34 -2.86 1.84
C ALA A 32 1.29 -2.94 0.31
N PHE A 33 0.09 -2.97 -0.25
CA PHE A 33 -0.15 -2.96 -1.69
C PHE A 33 -0.39 -1.54 -2.20
N TRP A 34 0.28 -1.18 -3.29
CA TRP A 34 0.01 0.03 -4.06
C TRP A 34 -0.85 -0.32 -5.26
N VAL A 35 -1.85 0.53 -5.50
CA VAL A 35 -2.86 0.28 -6.52
C VAL A 35 -3.11 1.54 -7.32
N SER A 36 -3.50 1.39 -8.56
CA SER A 36 -3.84 2.51 -9.43
C SER A 36 -4.87 2.10 -10.46
N THR A 37 -5.62 3.08 -10.97
CA THR A 37 -6.52 2.86 -12.10
C THR A 37 -5.69 2.61 -13.35
N ARG A 38 -6.01 1.55 -14.10
CA ARG A 38 -5.35 1.30 -15.38
C ARG A 38 -6.01 2.18 -16.46
N PRO A 39 -5.28 3.05 -17.17
CA PRO A 39 -5.90 4.02 -18.08
C PRO A 39 -6.69 3.39 -19.24
N ARG A 40 -6.26 2.20 -19.71
CA ARG A 40 -6.84 1.52 -20.88
C ARG A 40 -7.79 0.37 -20.54
N ILE A 41 -7.75 -0.15 -19.30
CA ILE A 41 -8.65 -1.22 -18.84
C ILE A 41 -9.37 -0.68 -17.62
N ARG A 42 -10.71 -0.59 -17.68
CA ARG A 42 -11.50 -0.18 -16.51
C ARG A 42 -11.14 -1.08 -15.32
N GLY A 43 -10.74 -0.47 -14.21
CA GLY A 43 -10.44 -1.18 -12.98
C GLY A 43 -9.22 -0.64 -12.24
N THR A 44 -9.11 -1.06 -10.98
CA THR A 44 -7.96 -0.78 -10.12
C THR A 44 -7.07 -2.01 -10.11
N VAL A 45 -5.78 -1.85 -10.39
CA VAL A 45 -4.80 -2.94 -10.42
C VAL A 45 -3.71 -2.72 -9.39
N ILE A 46 -3.06 -3.79 -8.95
CA ILE A 46 -1.83 -3.70 -8.16
C ILE A 46 -0.73 -3.12 -9.07
N THR A 47 -0.05 -2.10 -8.59
CA THR A 47 1.09 -1.46 -9.27
C THR A 47 2.41 -1.69 -8.57
N GLY A 48 2.38 -2.22 -7.35
CA GLY A 48 3.56 -2.50 -6.55
C GLY A 48 3.20 -2.85 -5.13
N TRP A 49 4.22 -3.14 -4.33
CA TRP A 49 4.04 -3.49 -2.92
C TRP A 49 5.31 -3.23 -2.12
N TYR A 50 5.14 -3.01 -0.82
CA TYR A 50 6.21 -2.94 0.17
C TYR A 50 6.04 -4.12 1.13
N LYS A 51 7.06 -4.99 1.21
CA LYS A 51 7.16 -6.05 2.21
C LYS A 51 7.82 -5.53 3.49
N GLU A 52 7.51 -6.14 4.63
CA GLU A 52 8.05 -5.77 5.95
C GLU A 52 7.95 -4.25 6.20
N ALA A 53 6.84 -3.65 5.81
CA ALA A 53 6.66 -2.22 5.89
C ALA A 53 6.26 -1.80 7.30
N VAL A 54 6.71 -0.60 7.68
CA VAL A 54 6.21 0.12 8.85
C VAL A 54 5.10 1.04 8.40
N VAL A 55 3.92 0.94 9.02
CA VAL A 55 2.75 1.77 8.72
C VAL A 55 2.42 2.65 9.93
N TYR A 56 2.41 3.96 9.73
CA TYR A 56 2.15 4.96 10.76
C TYR A 56 0.68 5.37 10.80
N ARG A 57 0.16 5.64 12.00
CA ARG A 57 -1.20 6.18 12.22
C ARG A 57 -1.35 7.59 11.62
N SER A 58 -0.33 8.42 11.82
CA SER A 58 -0.25 9.81 11.34
C SER A 58 0.88 9.98 10.33
N PRO A 59 0.78 10.93 9.39
CA PRO A 59 1.84 11.17 8.42
C PRO A 59 3.12 11.61 9.13
N GLN A 60 4.25 11.07 8.70
CA GLN A 60 5.59 11.36 9.20
C GLN A 60 6.31 12.32 8.25
N ASP A 61 7.16 13.17 8.81
CA ASP A 61 8.10 13.96 8.03
C ASP A 61 9.23 13.05 7.51
N PRO A 62 9.74 13.30 6.28
CA PRO A 62 10.87 12.57 5.73
C PRO A 62 12.13 12.76 6.60
N PRO A 63 13.11 11.83 6.52
CA PRO A 63 14.37 11.99 7.23
C PRO A 63 15.02 13.34 6.94
N ALA A 64 15.71 13.89 7.94
CA ALA A 64 16.54 15.07 7.76
C ALA A 64 17.48 14.86 6.55
N ASN A 65 17.64 15.90 5.72
CA ASN A 65 18.49 15.92 4.53
C ASN A 65 18.05 15.02 3.36
N SER A 66 16.85 14.43 3.37
CA SER A 66 16.41 13.58 2.26
C SER A 66 15.97 14.37 1.00
N ASN A 67 16.02 15.71 1.02
CA ASN A 67 15.54 16.62 -0.04
C ASN A 67 14.13 16.30 -0.57
N ARG A 68 13.29 15.64 0.23
CA ARG A 68 11.97 15.16 -0.19
C ARG A 68 10.95 16.28 -0.03
N LYS A 69 11.09 17.29 -0.89
CA LYS A 69 10.21 18.43 -0.99
C LYS A 69 9.70 18.55 -2.42
N TYR A 70 8.46 18.98 -2.59
CA TYR A 70 7.88 19.27 -3.89
C TYR A 70 7.23 20.65 -3.83
N LYS A 71 7.65 21.55 -4.74
CA LYS A 71 7.20 22.96 -4.75
C LYS A 71 7.35 23.66 -3.38
N GLY A 72 8.43 23.38 -2.66
CA GLY A 72 8.71 23.95 -1.34
C GLY A 72 8.04 23.22 -0.17
N GLU A 73 7.06 22.34 -0.42
CA GLU A 73 6.36 21.60 0.63
C GLU A 73 7.03 20.25 0.93
N VAL A 74 7.08 19.89 2.21
CA VAL A 74 7.62 18.61 2.68
C VAL A 74 6.72 17.46 2.25
N CYS A 75 7.29 16.51 1.50
CA CYS A 75 6.57 15.30 1.11
C CYS A 75 6.55 14.30 2.26
N ARG A 76 5.47 14.35 3.05
CA ARG A 76 5.20 13.41 4.14
C ARG A 76 4.93 11.98 3.65
N PHE A 77 4.92 11.02 4.56
CA PHE A 77 4.62 9.62 4.26
C PHE A 77 3.88 8.93 5.41
N PHE A 78 3.15 7.86 5.09
CA PHE A 78 2.52 6.98 6.09
C PHE A 78 3.19 5.62 6.16
N VAL A 79 3.87 5.21 5.09
CA VAL A 79 4.43 3.87 4.97
C VAL A 79 5.90 4.00 4.61
N LYS A 80 6.77 3.23 5.28
CA LYS A 80 8.18 3.10 4.88
C LYS A 80 8.60 1.64 4.84
N ALA A 81 9.54 1.34 3.96
CA ALA A 81 10.18 0.03 3.87
C ALA A 81 11.59 0.14 3.28
N LYS A 82 12.42 -0.88 3.52
CA LYS A 82 13.73 -1.00 2.88
C LYS A 82 13.55 -1.08 1.36
N ALA A 83 14.46 -0.46 0.59
CA ALA A 83 14.34 -0.43 -0.87
C ALA A 83 14.27 -1.84 -1.49
N LYS A 84 15.10 -2.78 -1.00
CA LYS A 84 15.07 -4.20 -1.39
C LYS A 84 13.74 -4.92 -1.15
N ASN A 85 12.90 -4.39 -0.26
CA ASN A 85 11.59 -4.95 0.06
C ASN A 85 10.45 -4.30 -0.73
N CYS A 86 10.77 -3.34 -1.61
CA CYS A 86 9.79 -2.58 -2.38
C CYS A 86 9.85 -2.99 -3.86
N ARG A 87 8.69 -3.17 -4.47
CA ARG A 87 8.56 -3.42 -5.90
C ARG A 87 7.61 -2.41 -6.51
N CYS A 88 8.01 -1.81 -7.63
CA CYS A 88 7.12 -1.11 -8.55
C CYS A 88 7.04 -1.95 -9.81
N LEU A 89 5.84 -2.37 -10.19
CA LEU A 89 5.62 -3.21 -11.36
C LEU A 89 5.69 -2.37 -12.65
N PRO A 90 6.38 -2.87 -13.69
CA PRO A 90 6.24 -2.37 -15.06
C PRO A 90 4.78 -2.39 -15.50
N VAL A 91 4.38 -1.46 -16.36
CA VAL A 91 2.98 -1.32 -16.82
C VAL A 91 2.41 -2.62 -17.42
N LEU A 92 3.26 -3.38 -18.12
CA LEU A 92 2.89 -4.65 -18.75
C LEU A 92 2.55 -5.75 -17.74
N GLN A 93 3.10 -5.68 -16.52
CA GLN A 93 2.87 -6.66 -15.45
C GLN A 93 1.72 -6.27 -14.51
N ARG A 94 0.98 -5.18 -14.79
CA ARG A 94 -0.12 -4.69 -13.94
C ARG A 94 -1.45 -5.32 -14.36
N ASP A 95 -1.58 -6.60 -14.10
CA ASP A 95 -2.71 -7.45 -14.49
C ASP A 95 -3.62 -7.86 -13.31
N PHE A 96 -3.10 -7.81 -12.08
CA PHE A 96 -3.86 -8.18 -10.89
C PHE A 96 -4.91 -7.13 -10.52
N VAL A 97 -6.17 -7.40 -10.86
CA VAL A 97 -7.32 -6.51 -10.60
C VAL A 97 -7.79 -6.63 -9.15
N ILE A 98 -7.96 -5.49 -8.48
CA ILE A 98 -8.59 -5.36 -7.18
C ILE A 98 -10.10 -5.11 -7.36
N PRO A 99 -10.98 -5.89 -6.71
CA PRO A 99 -12.41 -5.67 -6.77
C PRO A 99 -12.80 -4.33 -6.12
N ARG A 100 -13.97 -3.81 -6.50
CA ARG A 100 -14.56 -2.59 -5.93
C ARG A 100 -15.77 -2.95 -5.05
N GLY A 101 -16.11 -2.07 -4.11
CA GLY A 101 -17.35 -2.20 -3.31
C GLY A 101 -17.22 -3.13 -2.10
N LYS A 102 -18.27 -3.91 -1.79
CA LYS A 102 -18.46 -4.62 -0.51
C LYS A 102 -17.28 -5.52 -0.10
N CYS A 103 -16.57 -6.06 -1.08
CA CYS A 103 -15.43 -6.97 -0.90
C CYS A 103 -14.08 -6.41 -1.36
N GLY A 104 -13.98 -5.12 -1.68
CA GLY A 104 -12.76 -4.52 -2.22
C GLY A 104 -12.59 -3.05 -1.83
N ILE A 105 -11.92 -2.27 -2.67
CA ILE A 105 -11.68 -0.85 -2.36
C ILE A 105 -13.00 -0.09 -2.48
N GLY A 106 -13.34 0.66 -1.43
CA GLY A 106 -14.51 1.52 -1.36
C GLY A 106 -14.22 2.94 -1.86
N GLN A 107 -14.87 3.93 -1.24
CA GLN A 107 -14.67 5.35 -1.56
C GLN A 107 -13.37 5.92 -0.95
N THR A 108 -12.78 5.24 0.03
CA THR A 108 -11.50 5.65 0.63
C THR A 108 -10.31 5.14 -0.17
N ASN A 109 -9.22 5.91 -0.20
CA ASN A 109 -7.95 5.53 -0.84
C ASN A 109 -7.18 4.43 -0.09
N VAL A 110 -7.71 3.97 1.05
CA VAL A 110 -7.11 2.93 1.89
C VAL A 110 -8.08 1.78 2.06
N TRP A 111 -7.56 0.57 1.98
CA TRP A 111 -8.27 -0.68 2.21
C TRP A 111 -7.38 -1.65 2.99
N TYR A 112 -7.93 -2.25 4.06
CA TYR A 112 -7.17 -3.07 5.02
C TYR A 112 -7.25 -4.58 4.76
N ALA A 113 -8.10 -5.03 3.82
CA ALA A 113 -8.28 -6.44 3.47
C ALA A 113 -8.53 -7.38 4.68
N ASP A 114 -9.18 -6.87 5.73
CA ASP A 114 -9.33 -7.48 7.06
C ASP A 114 -10.67 -8.21 7.25
N LYS A 115 -11.56 -8.23 6.26
CA LYS A 115 -12.86 -8.93 6.35
C LYS A 115 -12.73 -10.39 5.96
N GLU A 116 -13.38 -11.30 6.69
CA GLU A 116 -13.34 -12.75 6.42
C GLU A 116 -13.75 -13.13 4.99
N LYS A 117 -14.81 -12.49 4.47
CA LYS A 117 -15.31 -12.69 3.08
C LYS A 117 -14.26 -12.37 2.01
N GLN A 118 -13.16 -11.71 2.37
CA GLN A 118 -12.04 -11.36 1.49
C GLN A 118 -10.88 -12.36 1.58
N GLY A 119 -10.95 -13.37 2.46
CA GLY A 119 -9.84 -14.30 2.73
C GLY A 119 -9.29 -15.01 1.49
N ARG A 120 -10.16 -15.47 0.58
CA ARG A 120 -9.73 -16.10 -0.69
C ARG A 120 -8.97 -15.12 -1.57
N PHE A 121 -9.45 -13.88 -1.67
CA PHE A 121 -8.80 -12.84 -2.46
C PHE A 121 -7.47 -12.41 -1.84
N ARG A 122 -7.43 -12.22 -0.52
CA ARG A 122 -6.20 -11.91 0.23
C ARG A 122 -5.13 -12.98 -0.01
N LYS A 123 -5.48 -14.26 0.06
CA LYS A 123 -4.57 -15.38 -0.24
C LYS A 123 -4.03 -15.29 -1.67
N LYS A 124 -4.89 -15.01 -2.67
CA LYS A 124 -4.46 -14.81 -4.07
C LYS A 124 -3.50 -13.62 -4.22
N ALA A 125 -3.76 -12.49 -3.55
CA ALA A 125 -2.89 -11.32 -3.62
C ALA A 125 -1.52 -11.56 -2.96
N ILE A 126 -1.49 -12.28 -1.82
CA ILE A 126 -0.24 -12.69 -1.16
C ILE A 126 0.54 -13.66 -2.06
N LYS A 127 -0.15 -14.63 -2.66
CA LYS A 127 0.43 -15.59 -3.62
C LYS A 127 1.06 -14.86 -4.81
N TYR A 128 0.36 -13.88 -5.39
CA TYR A 128 0.86 -13.05 -6.49
C TYR A 128 2.17 -12.32 -6.14
N VAL A 129 2.31 -11.80 -4.92
CA VAL A 129 3.54 -11.11 -4.47
C VAL A 129 4.69 -12.07 -4.20
N THR A 130 4.37 -13.26 -3.69
CA THR A 130 5.38 -14.26 -3.29
C THR A 130 5.88 -15.07 -4.49
N GLU A 131 5.00 -15.43 -5.42
CA GLU A 131 5.31 -16.26 -6.59
C GLU A 131 5.54 -15.46 -7.88
N GLY A 132 4.95 -14.27 -8.01
CA GLY A 132 5.17 -13.38 -9.17
C GLY A 132 6.62 -12.88 -9.30
N LEU A 133 7.48 -13.21 -8.33
CA LEU A 133 8.93 -13.03 -8.42
C LEU A 133 9.60 -14.00 -9.41
N HIS A 134 8.97 -15.11 -9.80
CA HIS A 134 9.61 -16.19 -10.56
C HIS A 134 9.19 -16.30 -12.04
N GLN A 135 8.18 -15.56 -12.48
CA GLN A 135 7.60 -15.75 -13.83
C GLN A 135 8.16 -14.82 -14.91
N TYR A 136 9.08 -13.91 -14.58
CA TYR A 136 9.66 -13.01 -15.56
C TYR A 136 11.18 -12.91 -15.34
N PRO A 137 12.01 -13.33 -16.31
CA PRO A 137 13.46 -13.18 -16.20
C PRO A 137 13.81 -11.70 -16.05
N THR A 138 14.88 -11.48 -15.29
CA THR A 138 15.38 -10.14 -14.91
C THR A 138 16.05 -9.46 -16.10
#